data_AF-A0A957Q314-F1
#
_entry.id   AF-A0A957Q314-F1
#
_cell.length_a   1.000
_cell.length_b   1.000
_cell.length_c   1.000
_cell.angle_alpha   90.00
_cell.angle_beta   90.00
_cell.angle_gamma   90.00
#
_symmetry.space_group_name_H-M   'P 1'
#
loop_
_entity.id
_entity.type
_entity.pdbx_description
1 polymer ?
#
loop_
_entity_poly.entity_id
_entity_poly.type
_entity_poly.pdbx_seq_one_letter_code
_entity_poly.pdbx_strand_id
1 'polypeptide(L)'
;HLVAMLPSNPAYPALNLAQSVLLFLYEIRMAAGSALSPAEPSPDPVATQAELEQLFNLSEEALTILDFFRYSPEVVIRTLRQMTYRMGLRSAEAKLLLAILRKLITTQQGK
;
A
#
# COMPACT_ATOMS: atom_id res chain seq x y z
N HIS A 1 2.45 -6.01 0.04
CA HIS A 1 1.68 -7.18 -0.43
C HIS A 1 0.80 -7.68 0.70
N LEU A 2 -0.51 -7.82 0.44
CA LEU A 2 -1.44 -8.51 1.33
C LEU A 2 -1.64 -9.92 0.77
N VAL A 3 -1.66 -10.93 1.65
CA VAL A 3 -1.99 -12.31 1.28
C VAL A 3 -3.44 -12.53 1.66
N ALA A 4 -4.23 -13.04 0.72
CA ALA A 4 -5.64 -13.35 0.93
C ALA A 4 -5.90 -14.84 0.66
N MET A 5 -6.73 -15.47 1.50
CA MET A 5 -7.15 -16.86 1.37
C MET A 5 -8.67 -16.94 1.42
N LEU A 6 -9.24 -17.82 0.59
CA LEU A 6 -10.65 -18.17 0.66
C LEU A 6 -10.86 -19.21 1.77
N PRO A 7 -11.84 -19.03 2.67
CA PRO A 7 -12.20 -20.06 3.62
C PRO A 7 -12.75 -21.28 2.86
N SER A 8 -12.10 -22.43 3.04
CA SER A 8 -12.45 -23.71 2.41
C SER A 8 -12.43 -24.85 3.43
N ASN A 9 -12.90 -26.03 3.04
CA ASN A 9 -12.88 -27.20 3.93
C ASN A 9 -11.42 -27.54 4.33
N PRO A 10 -11.08 -27.59 5.62
CA PRO A 10 -9.71 -27.90 6.06
C PRO A 10 -9.17 -29.25 5.56
N ALA A 11 -10.04 -30.24 5.35
CA ALA A 11 -9.66 -31.55 4.81
C ALA A 11 -9.42 -31.53 3.29
N TYR A 12 -9.97 -30.54 2.58
CA TYR A 12 -9.83 -30.33 1.14
C TYR A 12 -9.72 -28.83 0.81
N PRO A 13 -8.56 -28.22 1.14
CA PRO A 13 -8.43 -26.76 1.10
C PRO A 13 -8.23 -26.19 -0.31
N ALA A 14 -7.98 -27.06 -1.30
CA ALA A 14 -7.70 -26.67 -2.66
C ALA A 14 -8.99 -26.50 -3.49
N LEU A 15 -9.27 -25.26 -3.88
CA LEU A 15 -10.25 -24.94 -4.90
C LEU A 15 -9.60 -24.97 -6.28
N ASN A 16 -10.40 -25.23 -7.32
CA ASN A 16 -9.94 -25.00 -8.68
C ASN A 16 -9.57 -23.51 -8.87
N LEU A 17 -8.57 -23.23 -9.71
CA LEU A 17 -8.14 -21.86 -9.99
C LEU A 17 -9.29 -20.97 -10.48
N ALA A 18 -10.12 -21.45 -11.41
CA ALA A 18 -11.27 -20.71 -11.93
C ALA A 18 -12.31 -20.42 -10.83
N GLN A 19 -12.57 -21.37 -9.93
CA GLN A 19 -13.46 -21.17 -8.79
C GLN A 19 -12.91 -20.13 -7.81
N SER A 20 -11.60 -20.20 -7.54
CA SER A 20 -10.92 -19.24 -6.66
C SER A 20 -10.99 -17.82 -7.21
N VAL A 21 -10.72 -17.65 -8.51
CA VAL A 21 -10.82 -16.36 -9.20
C VAL A 21 -12.27 -15.84 -9.19
N LEU A 22 -13.25 -16.70 -9.48
CA LEU A 22 -14.67 -16.32 -9.47
C LEU A 22 -15.11 -15.78 -8.11
N LEU A 23 -14.79 -16.51 -7.03
CA LEU A 23 -15.15 -16.10 -5.67
C LEU A 23 -14.48 -14.78 -5.28
N PHE A 24 -13.19 -14.60 -5.60
CA PHE A 24 -12.50 -13.33 -5.37
C PHE A 24 -13.16 -12.16 -6.10
N LEU A 25 -13.48 -12.34 -7.39
CA LEU A 25 -14.13 -11.29 -8.18
C LEU A 25 -15.55 -10.98 -7.68
N TYR A 26 -16.28 -12.00 -7.21
CA TYR A 26 -17.59 -11.83 -6.61
C TYR A 26 -17.52 -11.01 -5.31
N GLU A 27 -16.58 -11.32 -4.42
CA GLU A 27 -16.38 -10.55 -3.18
C GLU A 27 -15.97 -9.11 -3.46
N ILE A 28 -15.10 -8.87 -4.46
CA ILE A 28 -14.77 -7.51 -4.92
C ILE A 28 -16.01 -6.79 -5.43
N ARG A 29 -16.86 -7.47 -6.21
CA ARG A 29 -18.11 -6.90 -6.75
C ARG A 29 -19.09 -6.54 -5.63
N MET A 30 -19.19 -7.37 -4.59
CA MET A 30 -20.04 -7.14 -3.43
C MET A 30 -19.51 -6.00 -2.56
N ALA A 31 -18.20 -5.96 -2.32
CA ALA A 31 -17.54 -4.88 -1.58
C ALA A 31 -17.63 -3.52 -2.29
N ALA A 32 -17.61 -3.51 -3.63
CA ALA A 32 -17.86 -2.32 -4.43
C ALA A 32 -19.32 -1.81 -4.35
N GLY A 33 -20.21 -2.56 -3.70
CA GLY A 33 -21.63 -2.26 -3.58
C GLY A 33 -22.40 -2.42 -4.89
N SER A 34 -23.73 -2.41 -4.80
CA SER A 34 -24.60 -2.20 -5.98
C SER A 34 -24.49 -0.74 -6.42
N ALA A 35 -23.34 -0.33 -6.95
CA ALA A 35 -23.12 0.99 -7.52
C ALA A 35 -23.92 1.14 -8.83
N LEU A 36 -25.24 1.30 -8.70
CA LEU A 36 -26.11 1.94 -9.67
C LEU A 36 -26.35 3.42 -9.32
N SER A 37 -25.88 3.88 -8.15
CA SER A 37 -25.80 5.30 -7.84
C SER A 37 -24.38 5.80 -8.16
N PRO A 38 -24.24 6.91 -8.91
CA PRO A 38 -22.95 7.60 -9.03
C PRO A 38 -22.50 7.97 -7.61
N ALA A 39 -21.41 7.39 -7.14
CA ALA A 39 -20.76 7.86 -5.94
C ALA A 39 -20.35 9.31 -6.19
N GLU A 40 -20.78 10.24 -5.34
CA GLU A 40 -20.25 11.59 -5.35
C GLU A 40 -18.72 11.49 -5.25
N PRO A 41 -17.96 12.19 -6.11
CA PRO A 41 -16.51 12.12 -6.06
C PRO A 41 -16.06 12.60 -4.69
N SER A 42 -15.54 11.68 -3.89
CA SER A 42 -14.78 12.05 -2.69
C SER A 42 -13.65 12.98 -3.16
N PRO A 43 -13.50 14.18 -2.57
CA PRO A 43 -12.62 15.20 -3.12
C PRO A 43 -11.13 14.82 -3.10
N ASP A 44 -10.77 13.74 -2.40
CA ASP A 44 -9.38 13.28 -2.31
C ASP A 44 -9.32 11.74 -2.38
N PRO A 45 -8.89 11.18 -3.53
CA PRO A 45 -8.84 9.74 -3.72
C PRO A 45 -7.76 9.09 -2.84
N VAL A 46 -7.94 7.80 -2.54
CA VAL A 46 -6.89 6.98 -1.92
C VAL A 46 -5.64 7.02 -2.79
N ALA A 47 -4.47 7.08 -2.16
CA ALA A 47 -3.19 7.11 -2.83
C ALA A 47 -3.04 5.91 -3.77
N THR A 48 -2.58 6.19 -4.98
CA THR A 48 -2.32 5.16 -5.98
C THR A 48 -1.15 4.28 -5.56
N GLN A 49 -1.11 3.04 -6.06
CA GLN A 49 0.01 2.12 -5.80
C GLN A 49 1.36 2.73 -6.22
N ALA A 50 1.38 3.49 -7.33
CA ALA A 50 2.59 4.17 -7.80
C ALA A 50 3.08 5.25 -6.83
N GLU A 51 2.17 6.06 -6.26
CA GLU A 51 2.52 7.07 -5.23
C GLU A 51 3.07 6.41 -3.97
N LEU A 52 2.47 5.31 -3.52
CA LEU A 52 2.94 4.55 -2.37
C LEU A 52 4.31 3.92 -2.62
N GLU A 53 4.54 3.32 -3.80
CA GLU A 53 5.85 2.77 -4.17
C GLU A 53 6.93 3.85 -4.20
N GLN A 54 6.64 5.02 -4.77
CA GLN A 54 7.57 6.14 -4.74
C GLN A 54 7.86 6.60 -3.31
N LEU A 55 6.83 6.62 -2.45
CA LEU A 55 6.98 6.98 -1.03
C LEU A 55 7.93 6.01 -0.32
N PHE A 56 7.79 4.70 -0.56
CA PHE A 56 8.65 3.70 0.05
C PHE A 56 10.11 3.80 -0.44
N ASN A 57 10.33 4.03 -1.72
CA ASN A 57 11.67 4.18 -2.28
C ASN A 57 12.38 5.43 -1.71
N LEU A 58 11.68 6.58 -1.65
CA LEU A 58 12.27 7.79 -1.06
C LEU A 58 12.45 7.68 0.46
N SER A 59 11.60 6.91 1.13
CA SER A 59 11.77 6.65 2.57
C SER A 59 13.05 5.85 2.81
N GLU A 60 13.32 4.83 1.99
CA GLU A 60 14.54 4.03 2.06
C GLU A 60 15.79 4.88 1.83
N GLU A 61 15.78 5.72 0.80
CA GLU A 61 16.87 6.66 0.50
C GLU A 61 17.11 7.62 1.68
N ALA A 62 16.05 8.28 2.17
CA ALA A 62 16.16 9.24 3.26
C ALA A 62 16.67 8.58 4.56
N LEU A 63 16.16 7.40 4.90
CA LEU A 63 16.59 6.65 6.09
C LEU A 63 18.03 6.14 5.97
N THR A 64 18.48 5.83 4.75
CA THR A 64 19.88 5.49 4.47
C THR A 64 20.81 6.67 4.74
N ILE A 65 20.45 7.86 4.22
CA ILE A 65 21.23 9.09 4.44
C ILE A 65 21.31 9.45 5.93
N LEU A 66 20.26 9.18 6.69
CA LEU A 66 20.20 9.43 8.13
C LEU A 66 20.91 8.37 8.99
N ASP A 67 21.52 7.35 8.38
CA ASP A 67 22.13 6.20 9.07
C ASP A 67 21.16 5.53 10.07
N PHE A 68 19.87 5.44 9.70
CA PHE A 68 18.83 4.93 10.59
C PHE A 68 18.85 3.41 10.74
N PHE A 69 19.29 2.69 9.71
CA PHE A 69 19.20 1.24 9.64
C PHE A 69 20.21 0.56 10.57
N ARG A 70 19.74 0.14 11.76
CA ARG A 70 20.51 -0.73 12.68
C ARG A 70 20.40 -2.23 12.35
N TYR A 71 19.45 -2.59 11.48
CA TYR A 71 19.15 -3.94 11.02
C TYR A 71 18.78 -3.91 9.53
N SER A 72 18.49 -5.06 8.92
CA SER A 72 18.17 -5.15 7.48
C SER A 72 17.15 -4.10 7.02
N PRO A 73 17.49 -3.22 6.04
CA PRO A 73 16.58 -2.21 5.49
C PRO A 73 15.26 -2.81 5.00
N GLU A 74 15.30 -4.00 4.42
CA GLU A 74 14.13 -4.72 3.90
C GLU A 74 13.05 -4.92 4.98
N VAL A 75 13.45 -5.23 6.21
CA VAL A 75 12.51 -5.48 7.32
C VAL A 75 11.82 -4.19 7.74
N VAL A 76 12.58 -3.10 7.80
CA VAL A 76 12.05 -1.78 8.16
C VAL A 76 11.08 -1.29 7.08
N ILE A 77 11.49 -1.35 5.81
CA ILE A 77 10.64 -0.93 4.69
C ILE A 77 9.40 -1.83 4.57
N ARG A 78 9.50 -3.14 4.81
CA ARG A 78 8.34 -4.04 4.87
C ARG A 78 7.36 -3.62 5.97
N THR A 79 7.87 -3.27 7.14
CA THR A 79 7.04 -2.82 8.28
C THR A 79 6.35 -1.51 7.95
N LEU A 80 7.08 -0.56 7.36
CA LEU A 80 6.54 0.72 6.92
C LEU A 80 5.44 0.53 5.86
N ARG A 81 5.66 -0.37 4.88
CA ARG A 81 4.63 -0.77 3.91
C ARG A 81 3.36 -1.27 4.59
N GLN A 82 3.48 -2.21 5.54
CA GLN A 82 2.33 -2.76 6.26
C GLN A 82 1.56 -1.67 7.03
N MET A 83 2.26 -0.74 7.68
CA MET A 83 1.64 0.39 8.37
C MET A 83 0.88 1.30 7.39
N THR A 84 1.51 1.69 6.28
CA THR A 84 0.90 2.57 5.28
C THR A 84 -0.34 1.96 4.63
N TYR A 85 -0.31 0.66 4.32
CA TYR A 85 -1.50 -0.04 3.79
C TYR A 85 -2.66 -0.09 4.80
N ARG A 86 -2.36 -0.22 6.09
CA ARG A 86 -3.40 -0.17 7.15
C ARG A 86 -4.00 1.21 7.32
N MET A 87 -3.22 2.27 7.11
CA MET A 87 -3.69 3.65 7.25
C MET A 87 -4.61 4.10 6.10
N GLY A 88 -4.47 3.50 4.91
CA GLY A 88 -5.30 3.87 3.76
C GLY A 88 -5.08 5.32 3.32
N LEU A 89 -3.82 5.72 3.18
CA LEU A 89 -3.42 7.10 2.86
C LEU A 89 -4.15 7.66 1.64
N ARG A 90 -4.53 8.93 1.70
CA ARG A 90 -5.01 9.71 0.56
C ARG A 90 -3.86 10.20 -0.33
N SER A 91 -4.16 10.51 -1.59
CA SER A 91 -3.17 11.02 -2.54
C SER A 91 -2.50 12.31 -2.04
N ALA A 92 -3.26 13.24 -1.45
CA ALA A 92 -2.68 14.46 -0.88
C ALA A 92 -1.70 14.18 0.27
N GLU A 93 -2.03 13.22 1.16
CA GLU A 93 -1.18 12.82 2.28
C GLU A 93 0.11 12.16 1.80
N ALA A 94 0.02 11.26 0.80
CA ALA A 94 1.19 10.63 0.20
C ALA A 94 2.12 11.67 -0.47
N LYS A 95 1.55 12.64 -1.19
CA LYS A 95 2.31 13.73 -1.83
C LYS A 95 3.00 14.64 -0.81
N LEU A 96 2.34 14.94 0.31
CA LEU A 96 2.93 15.71 1.39
C LEU A 96 4.15 14.99 1.98
N LEU A 97 4.03 13.70 2.29
CA LEU A 97 5.14 12.90 2.80
C LEU A 97 6.29 12.81 1.79
N LEU A 98 5.98 12.61 0.52
CA LEU A 98 6.96 12.65 -0.58
C LEU A 98 7.73 13.98 -0.62
N ALA A 99 7.02 15.10 -0.48
CA ALA A 99 7.64 16.43 -0.47
C ALA A 99 8.58 16.60 0.73
N ILE A 100 8.17 16.14 1.92
CA ILE A 100 9.00 16.16 3.14
C ILE A 100 10.28 15.35 2.93
N LEU A 101 10.17 14.13 2.42
CA LEU A 101 11.33 13.25 2.18
C LEU A 101 12.30 13.86 1.15
N ARG A 102 11.80 14.37 0.03
CA ARG A 102 12.63 15.06 -0.97
C ARG A 102 13.36 16.25 -0.36
N LYS A 103 12.68 17.03 0.49
CA LYS A 103 13.30 18.19 1.16
C LYS A 103 14.39 17.75 2.15
N LEU A 104 14.18 16.65 2.85
CA LEU A 104 15.17 16.09 3.77
C LEU A 104 16.42 15.64 3.01
N ILE A 105 16.25 14.86 1.95
CA ILE A 105 17.35 14.36 1.11
C ILE A 105 18.17 15.52 0.53
N THR A 106 17.51 16.50 -0.07
CA THR A 106 18.20 17.68 -0.65
C THR A 106 18.93 18.54 0.39
N THR A 107 18.42 18.59 1.63
CA THR A 107 19.07 19.36 2.71
C THR A 107 20.34 18.68 3.21
N GLN A 108 20.37 17.34 3.24
CA GLN A 108 21.56 16.60 3.69
C GLN A 108 22.66 16.57 2.62
N GLN A 109 22.30 16.58 1.33
CA GLN A 109 23.28 16.63 0.23
C GLN A 109 23.99 18.00 0.10
N GLY A 110 23.42 19.05 0.67
CA GLY A 110 24.02 20.39 0.67
C GLY A 110 24.90 20.71 1.89
N LYS A 111 25.05 19.76 2.82
CA LYS A 111 25.99 19.84 3.94
C LYS A 111 27.22 19.00 3.64
#